data_AF-A0A8C9JQB6-F1
#
_entry.id   AF-A0A8C9JQB6-F1
#
_cell.length_a   1.000
_cell.length_b   1.000
_cell.length_c   1.000
_cell.angle_alpha   90.00
_cell.angle_beta   90.00
_cell.angle_gamma   90.00
#
_symmetry.space_group_name_H-M   'P 1'
#
loop_
_entity.id
_entity.type
_entity.pdbx_description
1 polymer ?
#
loop_
_entity_poly.entity_id
_entity_poly.type
_entity_poly.pdbx_seq_one_letter_code
_entity_poly.pdbx_strand_id
1 'polypeptide(L)'
;MRENVPGEKKPQNGIPLPPQIFNEEQYCGDFDSFFSAKEENIIYSFLGLAPPPGSKEEKGEAAREETEEITEEGAEGEAEEEEAEKGEEEQGEEEDS
;
A
#
# COMPACT_ATOMS: atom_id res chain seq x y z
N MET A 1 0.98 3.46 14.18
CA MET A 1 0.08 2.73 13.28
C MET A 1 -1.35 3.08 13.67
N ARG A 2 -2.29 3.26 12.72
CA ARG A 2 -3.71 3.41 13.08
C ARG A 2 -4.17 2.17 13.87
N GLU A 3 -5.03 2.37 14.86
CA GLU A 3 -5.51 1.29 15.73
C GLU A 3 -6.39 0.29 14.96
N ASN A 4 -7.01 0.74 13.86
CA ASN A 4 -7.96 -0.02 13.05
C ASN A 4 -7.32 -1.02 12.07
N VAL A 5 -6.00 -1.20 12.07
CA VAL A 5 -5.33 -2.24 11.24
C VAL A 5 -5.52 -3.62 11.90
N PRO A 6 -6.07 -4.62 11.20
CA PRO A 6 -6.24 -5.99 11.71
C PRO A 6 -4.94 -6.59 12.21
N GLY A 7 -5.02 -7.41 13.26
CA GLY A 7 -3.85 -8.05 13.88
C GLY A 7 -3.08 -8.95 12.91
N GLU A 8 -3.77 -9.70 12.06
CA GLU A 8 -3.13 -10.57 11.06
C GLU A 8 -2.37 -9.78 9.98
N LYS A 9 -2.71 -8.50 9.80
CA LYS A 9 -2.06 -7.59 8.84
C LYS A 9 -0.89 -6.83 9.47
N LYS A 10 -0.60 -7.05 10.77
CA LYS A 10 0.58 -6.51 11.44
C LYS A 10 1.75 -7.48 11.29
N PRO A 11 2.95 -7.01 10.91
CA PRO A 11 4.12 -7.86 10.86
C PRO A 11 4.51 -8.35 12.26
N GLN A 12 5.19 -9.50 12.33
CA GLN A 12 5.63 -10.11 13.60
C GLN A 12 6.52 -9.15 14.41
N ASN A 13 7.36 -8.37 13.72
CA ASN A 13 8.16 -7.29 14.28
C ASN A 13 7.97 -6.02 13.46
N GLY A 14 7.85 -4.87 14.12
CA GLY A 14 7.79 -3.55 13.47
C GLY A 14 6.39 -3.06 13.11
N ILE A 15 6.33 -2.08 12.22
CA ILE A 15 5.07 -1.49 11.71
C ILE A 15 4.81 -1.98 10.28
N PRO A 16 3.53 -2.14 9.85
CA PRO A 16 3.19 -2.41 8.46
C PRO A 16 3.83 -1.37 7.57
N LEU A 17 4.44 -1.84 6.49
CA LEU A 17 5.07 -0.97 5.52
C LEU A 17 3.99 -0.24 4.72
N PRO A 18 4.19 1.05 4.40
CA PRO A 18 3.34 1.73 3.44
C PRO A 18 3.48 1.09 2.03
N PRO A 19 2.46 1.21 1.16
CA PRO A 19 1.16 1.82 1.41
C PRO A 19 0.23 0.94 2.28
N GLN A 20 -0.58 1.58 3.10
CA GLN A 20 -1.68 0.98 3.87
C GLN A 20 -2.95 1.77 3.55
N ILE A 21 -3.94 1.13 2.95
CA ILE A 21 -5.10 1.79 2.35
C ILE A 21 -6.26 1.76 3.32
N PHE A 22 -6.87 2.93 3.49
CA PHE A 22 -8.01 3.12 4.37
C PHE A 22 -9.08 3.91 3.62
N ASN A 23 -10.33 3.52 3.83
CA ASN A 23 -11.49 4.36 3.58
C ASN A 23 -11.90 4.98 4.92
N GLU A 24 -11.47 6.22 5.14
CA GLU A 24 -11.57 6.90 6.44
C GLU A 24 -10.89 6.10 7.57
N GLU A 25 -11.67 5.54 8.49
CA GLU A 25 -11.21 4.71 9.61
C GLU A 25 -11.21 3.21 9.28
N GLN A 26 -11.82 2.80 8.16
CA GLN A 26 -11.90 1.40 7.73
C GLN A 26 -10.61 1.00 7.00
N TYR A 27 -9.94 -0.04 7.48
CA TYR A 27 -8.79 -0.62 6.78
C TYR A 27 -9.27 -1.43 5.58
N CYS A 28 -8.84 -1.04 4.38
CA CYS A 28 -9.14 -1.74 3.13
C CYS A 28 -8.12 -2.84 2.84
N GLY A 29 -6.83 -2.55 3.04
CA GLY A 29 -5.76 -3.50 2.74
C GLY A 29 -4.38 -2.87 2.64
N ASP A 30 -3.42 -3.73 2.36
CA ASP A 30 -2.02 -3.40 2.08
C ASP A 30 -1.79 -3.30 0.56
N PHE A 31 -0.53 -3.13 0.15
CA PHE A 31 -0.13 -3.12 -1.25
C PHE A 31 -0.56 -4.39 -2.01
N ASP A 32 -0.28 -5.58 -1.47
CA ASP A 32 -0.58 -6.85 -2.15
C ASP A 32 -2.08 -7.00 -2.38
N SER A 33 -2.90 -6.65 -1.39
CA SER A 33 -4.36 -6.72 -1.49
C SER A 33 -4.91 -5.75 -2.55
N PHE A 34 -4.34 -4.54 -2.64
CA PHE A 34 -4.70 -3.58 -3.69
C PHE A 34 -4.30 -4.06 -5.09
N PHE A 35 -3.12 -4.65 -5.20
CA PHE A 35 -2.64 -5.20 -6.46
C PHE A 35 -3.57 -6.30 -6.97
N SER A 36 -3.93 -7.28 -6.13
CA SER A 36 -4.91 -8.30 -6.48
C SER A 36 -6.27 -7.70 -6.85
N ALA A 37 -6.76 -6.71 -6.10
CA ALA A 37 -8.01 -6.03 -6.42
C ALA A 37 -7.99 -5.32 -7.78
N LYS A 38 -6.84 -4.76 -8.18
CA LYS A 38 -6.66 -4.17 -9.51
C LYS A 38 -6.71 -5.24 -10.61
N GLU A 39 -6.00 -6.35 -10.44
CA GLU A 39 -5.99 -7.45 -11.41
C GLU A 39 -7.37 -8.08 -11.60
N GLU A 40 -8.11 -8.23 -10.51
CA GLU A 40 -9.47 -8.77 -10.51
C GLU A 40 -10.53 -7.74 -10.95
N ASN A 41 -10.14 -6.49 -11.23
CA ASN A 41 -11.04 -5.37 -11.54
C ASN A 41 -12.12 -5.11 -10.46
N ILE A 42 -11.75 -5.28 -9.18
CA ILE A 42 -12.63 -5.10 -8.00
C ILE A 42 -12.18 -3.95 -7.08
N ILE A 43 -11.56 -2.92 -7.66
CA ILE A 43 -10.93 -1.84 -6.88
C ILE A 43 -11.96 -1.03 -6.07
N TYR A 44 -13.17 -0.85 -6.58
CA TYR A 44 -14.19 -0.08 -5.87
C TYR A 44 -14.68 -0.86 -4.65
N SER A 45 -14.95 -2.16 -4.81
CA SER A 45 -15.29 -3.06 -3.70
C SER A 45 -14.17 -3.14 -2.67
N PHE A 46 -12.91 -3.22 -3.10
CA PHE A 46 -11.74 -3.19 -2.21
C PHE A 46 -11.70 -1.91 -1.36
N LEU A 47 -12.01 -0.75 -1.95
CA LEU A 47 -12.09 0.52 -1.24
C LEU A 47 -13.38 0.67 -0.40
N GLY A 48 -14.28 -0.32 -0.40
CA GLY A 48 -15.58 -0.24 0.28
C GLY A 48 -16.53 0.76 -0.38
N LEU A 49 -16.37 1.01 -1.68
CA LEU A 49 -17.20 1.90 -2.48
C LEU A 49 -18.13 1.10 -3.40
N ALA A 50 -19.27 1.70 -3.73
CA ALA A 50 -20.08 1.18 -4.82
C ALA A 50 -19.38 1.43 -6.17
N PRO A 51 -19.28 0.44 -7.06
CA PRO A 51 -18.77 0.64 -8.40
C PRO A 51 -19.55 1.74 -9.15
N PRO A 52 -18.88 2.63 -9.90
CA PRO A 52 -19.56 3.63 -10.71
C PRO A 52 -20.42 3.00 -11.82
N PRO A 53 -21.53 3.64 -12.23
CA PRO A 53 -22.33 3.19 -13.36
C PRO A 53 -21.50 3.10 -14.66
N GLY A 54 -21.67 2.02 -15.41
CA GLY A 54 -20.95 1.70 -16.63
C GLY A 54 -19.55 1.10 -16.44
N SER A 55 -19.05 1.00 -15.20
CA SER A 55 -17.73 0.42 -14.91
C SER A 55 -17.72 -1.09 -15.19
N LYS A 56 -16.53 -1.65 -15.45
CA LYS A 56 -16.33 -3.09 -15.63
C LYS A 56 -16.78 -3.88 -14.40
N GLU A 57 -16.51 -3.32 -13.21
CA GLU A 57 -16.89 -3.92 -11.93
C GLU A 57 -18.42 -3.94 -11.71
N GLU A 58 -19.15 -2.86 -12.06
CA GLU A 58 -20.63 -2.84 -11.96
C GLU A 58 -21.27 -3.90 -12.85
N LYS A 59 -20.70 -4.16 -14.03
CA LYS A 59 -21.22 -5.14 -14.99
C LYS A 59 -20.99 -6.59 -14.57
N GLY A 60 -20.33 -6.83 -13.44
CA GLY A 60 -20.03 -8.18 -12.96
C GLY A 60 -19.01 -8.90 -13.84
N GLU A 61 -18.20 -8.16 -14.60
CA GLU A 61 -17.08 -8.69 -15.39
C GLU A 61 -15.84 -8.94 -14.50
N ALA A 62 -16.07 -9.29 -13.23
CA ALA A 62 -15.03 -9.72 -12.31
C ALA A 62 -14.56 -11.13 -12.74
N ALA A 63 -13.37 -11.18 -13.33
CA ALA A 63 -12.66 -12.37 -13.78
C ALA A 63 -13.42 -13.27 -14.78
N ARG A 64 -13.43 -12.87 -16.06
CA ARG A 64 -13.41 -13.84 -17.16
C ARG A 64 -12.22 -13.48 -18.07
N GLU A 65 -11.16 -14.26 -17.92
CA GLU A 65 -9.96 -14.39 -18.78
C GLU A 65 -9.91 -13.43 -19.98
N GLU A 66 -9.29 -12.27 -19.79
CA GLU A 66 -8.56 -11.57 -20.86
C GLU A 66 -7.20 -11.18 -20.28
N THR A 67 -6.27 -12.12 -20.40
CA THR A 67 -4.86 -11.77 -20.58
C THR A 67 -4.75 -10.83 -21.77
N GLU A 68 -3.91 -9.79 -21.68
CA GLU A 68 -3.68 -8.70 -22.65
C GLU A 68 -4.60 -7.49 -22.37
N GLU A 69 -4.13 -6.33 -21.92
CA GLU A 69 -3.00 -5.54 -22.40
C GLU A 69 -2.46 -4.70 -21.23
N ILE A 70 -1.17 -4.86 -20.92
CA ILE A 70 -0.43 -3.91 -20.08
C ILE A 70 -0.35 -2.61 -20.86
N THR A 71 -1.22 -1.65 -20.52
CA THR A 71 -0.93 -0.24 -20.77
C THR A 71 -0.17 0.26 -19.55
N GLU A 72 1.16 0.33 -19.71
CA GLU A 72 2.02 1.14 -18.86
C GLU A 72 1.61 2.60 -19.02
N GLU A 73 0.65 3.07 -18.24
CA GLU A 73 0.57 4.49 -17.89
C GLU A 73 0.22 4.63 -16.42
N GLY A 74 1.16 5.19 -15.66
CA GLY A 74 0.95 5.59 -14.27
C GLY A 74 2.02 5.10 -13.29
N ALA A 75 3.30 5.20 -13.63
CA ALA A 75 4.39 5.16 -12.65
C ALA A 75 5.42 6.25 -12.97
N GLU A 76 4.98 7.51 -13.04
CA GLU A 76 5.86 8.66 -12.78
C GLU A 76 5.56 9.15 -11.37
N GLY A 77 6.05 8.39 -10.39
CA GLY A 77 6.30 8.90 -9.06
C GLY A 77 7.80 8.95 -8.90
N GLU A 78 8.40 10.11 -9.17
CA GLU A 78 9.79 10.40 -8.84
C GLU A 78 9.95 10.18 -7.33
N ALA A 79 10.54 9.04 -6.96
CA ALA A 79 11.11 8.86 -5.65
C ALA A 79 12.40 9.69 -5.63
N GLU A 80 12.32 10.92 -5.12
CA GLU A 80 13.54 11.64 -4.74
C GLU A 80 14.19 10.87 -3.59
N GLU A 81 15.30 10.23 -3.92
CA GLU A 81 16.26 9.65 -3.00
C GLU A 81 16.96 10.78 -2.23
N GLU A 82 16.58 11.01 -0.97
CA GLU A 82 17.43 11.72 -0.02
C GLU A 82 18.24 10.69 0.77
N GLU A 83 19.34 10.25 0.13
CA GLU A 83 20.49 9.66 0.80
C GLU A 83 21.16 10.73 1.67
N ALA A 84 21.14 10.57 2.99
CA ALA A 84 22.00 11.30 3.91
C ALA A 84 22.84 10.29 4.71
N GLU A 85 23.91 9.80 4.09
CA GLU A 85 24.96 9.06 4.78
C GLU A 85 25.94 10.03 5.49
N LYS A 86 26.26 9.65 6.73
CA LYS A 86 27.50 9.92 7.50
C LYS A 86 27.92 11.36 7.86
N GLY A 87 27.89 11.61 9.16
CA GLY A 87 28.93 12.36 9.88
C GLY A 87 29.36 11.59 11.14
N GLU A 88 30.48 10.87 11.07
CA GLU A 88 31.27 10.51 12.26
C GLU A 88 31.95 11.76 12.79
N GLU A 89 31.92 12.02 14.10
CA GLU A 89 33.10 12.45 14.87
C GLU A 89 33.00 11.93 16.31
N GLU A 90 34.11 11.34 16.77
CA GLU A 90 34.38 10.84 18.10
C GLU A 90 34.45 11.95 19.17
N GLN A 91 34.43 11.50 20.44
CA GLN A 91 35.31 11.96 21.54
C GLN A 91 34.65 12.73 22.70
N GLY A 92 35.05 12.32 23.91
CA GLY A 92 34.75 12.92 25.21
C GLY A 92 34.19 11.87 26.18
N GLU A 93 35.04 11.07 26.84
CA GLU A 93 35.57 11.33 28.21
C GLU A 93 34.47 11.35 29.27
N GLU A 94 34.54 10.81 30.48
CA GLU A 94 35.48 10.03 31.30
C GLU A 94 34.72 9.84 32.63
N GLU A 95 34.98 8.74 33.36
CA GLU A 95 34.85 8.59 34.84
C GLU A 95 33.43 8.76 35.46
N ASP A 96 32.93 7.99 36.43
CA ASP A 96 33.49 7.52 37.70
C ASP A 96 32.45 6.58 38.37
N SER A 97 32.94 5.69 39.26
CA SER A 97 32.24 4.82 40.24
C SER A 97 31.75 3.43 39.82
#